data_AF-A0A3D4H7V9-F1
#
_entry.id   AF-A0A3D4H7V9-F1
#
_cell.length_a   1.000
_cell.length_b   1.000
_cell.length_c   1.000
_cell.angle_alpha   90.00
_cell.angle_beta   90.00
_cell.angle_gamma   90.00
#
_symmetry.space_group_name_H-M   'P 1'
#
loop_
_entity.id
_entity.type
_entity.pdbx_description
1 polymer ?
#
loop_
_entity_poly.entity_id
_entity_poly.type
_entity_poly.pdbx_seq_one_letter_code
_entity_poly.pdbx_strand_id
1 'polypeptide(L)'
;MHLSLWACVTFVDAQVGRVLEAVDRLGLRDNTIVVLWGDHGYHLGEHGLWRKNSLYEESARAPLIFRVPGLEPNQSDCLRLVEFVDIYPTIADLAGVGMPEGLSGVSLRPLLEDPQGEWNRPAFTQTLFLGAPGYSIRTDRWRYTEWGDESEHGVELYDHDSDPDEMNNLGDTKGHAKIRERLSQLIANNWPNR
;
A
#
# COMPACT_ATOMS: atom_id res chain seq x y z
N MET A 1 7.82 -24.52 -6.55
CA MET A 1 7.82 -23.63 -5.37
C MET A 1 6.51 -22.82 -5.25
N HIS A 2 5.89 -22.39 -6.35
CA HIS A 2 4.59 -21.69 -6.33
C HIS A 2 3.43 -22.50 -5.73
N LEU A 3 3.39 -23.83 -5.92
CA LEU A 3 2.33 -24.69 -5.40
C LEU A 3 2.20 -24.65 -3.87
N SER A 4 3.32 -24.59 -3.13
CA SER A 4 3.27 -24.51 -1.67
C SER A 4 2.78 -23.16 -1.17
N LEU A 5 3.09 -22.06 -1.88
CA LEU A 5 2.56 -20.74 -1.57
C LEU A 5 1.04 -20.73 -1.69
N TRP A 6 0.51 -21.18 -2.84
CA TRP A 6 -0.94 -21.23 -3.06
C TRP A 6 -1.66 -22.16 -2.10
N ALA A 7 -1.02 -23.27 -1.70
CA ALA A 7 -1.56 -24.15 -0.65
C ALA A 7 -1.65 -23.43 0.70
N CYS A 8 -0.63 -22.66 1.10
CA CYS A 8 -0.67 -21.84 2.31
C CYS A 8 -1.78 -20.78 2.25
N VAL A 9 -1.92 -20.08 1.11
CA VAL A 9 -2.99 -19.09 0.90
C VAL A 9 -4.36 -19.73 1.04
N THR A 10 -4.59 -20.87 0.38
CA THR A 10 -5.85 -21.62 0.45
C THR A 10 -6.14 -22.10 1.87
N PHE A 11 -5.11 -22.55 2.60
CA PHE A 11 -5.28 -22.96 3.99
C PHE A 11 -5.66 -21.79 4.90
N VAL A 12 -5.01 -20.64 4.73
CA VAL A 12 -5.33 -19.41 5.49
C VAL A 12 -6.74 -18.92 5.16
N ASP A 13 -7.14 -18.94 3.89
CA ASP A 13 -8.52 -18.60 3.49
C ASP A 13 -9.56 -19.46 4.23
N ALA A 14 -9.34 -20.78 4.28
CA ALA A 14 -10.19 -21.67 5.06
C ALA A 14 -10.19 -21.35 6.57
N GLN A 15 -9.07 -20.87 7.13
CA GLN A 15 -9.02 -20.44 8.54
C GLN A 15 -9.75 -19.12 8.78
N VAL A 16 -9.65 -18.16 7.86
CA VAL A 16 -10.43 -16.91 7.89
C VAL A 16 -11.92 -17.23 7.86
N GLY A 17 -12.35 -18.14 6.98
CA GLY A 17 -13.73 -18.62 6.93
C GLY A 17 -14.25 -19.10 8.29
N ARG A 18 -13.46 -19.89 9.03
CA ARG A 18 -13.84 -20.38 10.38
C ARG A 18 -14.02 -19.25 11.39
N VAL A 19 -13.21 -18.19 11.31
CA VAL A 19 -13.35 -17.01 12.18
C VAL A 19 -14.63 -16.26 11.84
N LEU A 20 -14.90 -16.04 10.55
CA LEU A 20 -16.11 -15.34 10.09
C LEU A 20 -17.38 -16.14 10.41
N GLU A 21 -17.37 -17.47 10.25
CA GLU A 21 -18.47 -18.34 10.68
C GLU A 21 -18.73 -18.25 12.19
N ALA A 22 -17.68 -18.10 13.01
CA ALA A 22 -17.84 -17.90 14.44
C ALA A 22 -18.47 -16.55 14.77
N VAL A 23 -18.06 -15.48 14.08
CA VAL A 23 -18.68 -14.14 14.20
C VAL A 23 -20.17 -14.21 13.85
N ASP A 24 -20.52 -14.90 12.78
CA ASP A 24 -21.91 -15.09 12.34
C ASP A 24 -22.73 -15.93 13.33
N ARG A 25 -22.20 -17.08 13.75
CA ARG A 25 -22.86 -17.99 14.71
C ARG A 25 -23.14 -17.31 16.06
N LEU A 26 -22.27 -16.39 16.48
CA LEU A 26 -22.40 -15.64 17.72
C LEU A 26 -23.30 -14.39 17.57
N GLY A 27 -23.83 -14.11 16.37
CA GLY A 27 -24.67 -12.94 16.13
C GLY A 27 -23.90 -11.61 16.20
N LEU A 28 -22.58 -11.63 16.04
CA LEU A 28 -21.71 -10.45 16.17
C LEU A 28 -21.51 -9.72 14.84
N ARG A 29 -22.01 -10.28 13.74
CA ARG A 29 -21.82 -9.82 12.37
C ARG A 29 -22.16 -8.33 12.18
N ASP A 30 -23.24 -7.85 12.79
CA ASP A 30 -23.74 -6.48 12.61
C ASP A 30 -23.10 -5.47 13.56
N ASN A 31 -22.15 -5.90 14.40
CA ASN A 31 -21.42 -5.06 15.35
C ASN A 31 -19.90 -5.32 15.30
N THR A 32 -19.39 -5.92 14.21
CA THR A 32 -17.96 -6.23 14.04
C THR A 32 -17.45 -5.64 12.74
N ILE A 33 -16.47 -4.74 12.84
CA ILE A 33 -15.65 -4.33 11.70
C ILE A 33 -14.59 -5.41 11.46
N VAL A 34 -14.46 -5.87 10.23
CA VAL A 34 -13.42 -6.82 9.83
C VAL A 34 -12.47 -6.11 8.88
N VAL A 35 -11.18 -6.18 9.20
CA VAL A 35 -10.10 -5.69 8.34
C VAL A 35 -9.15 -6.86 8.07
N LEU A 36 -9.00 -7.24 6.81
CA LEU A 36 -8.07 -8.27 6.37
C LEU A 36 -6.99 -7.59 5.52
N TRP A 37 -5.72 -7.76 5.89
CA TRP A 37 -4.62 -7.23 5.10
C TRP A 37 -3.37 -8.11 5.15
N GLY A 38 -2.49 -7.94 4.15
CA GLY A 38 -1.11 -8.45 4.17
C GLY A 38 -0.15 -7.35 4.59
N ASP A 39 0.94 -7.68 5.29
CA ASP A 39 1.93 -6.69 5.74
C ASP A 39 2.85 -6.20 4.61
N HIS A 40 2.99 -6.98 3.55
CA HIS A 40 3.72 -6.66 2.32
C HIS A 40 3.38 -7.69 1.22
N GLY A 41 3.87 -7.45 0.00
CA GLY A 41 3.84 -8.42 -1.09
C GLY A 41 5.09 -9.34 -1.13
N TYR A 42 5.29 -10.12 -2.18
CA TYR A 42 6.40 -11.07 -2.25
C TYR A 42 6.81 -11.38 -3.69
N HIS A 43 8.08 -11.12 -4.01
CA HIS A 43 8.73 -11.53 -5.25
C HIS A 43 8.89 -13.04 -5.35
N LEU A 44 8.49 -13.59 -6.49
CA LEU A 44 8.62 -14.98 -6.88
C LEU A 44 9.52 -15.15 -8.12
N GLY A 45 10.28 -14.12 -8.47
CA GLY A 45 11.25 -14.11 -9.57
C GLY A 45 11.24 -12.82 -10.40
N GLU A 46 10.24 -11.97 -10.20
CA GLU A 46 10.13 -10.64 -10.79
C GLU A 46 11.38 -9.81 -10.48
N HIS A 47 11.86 -9.03 -11.46
CA HIS A 47 13.13 -8.30 -11.40
C HIS A 47 14.37 -9.15 -11.05
N GLY A 48 14.29 -10.49 -11.17
CA GLY A 48 15.34 -11.40 -10.69
C GLY A 48 15.45 -11.47 -9.17
N LEU A 49 14.44 -10.97 -8.45
CA LEU A 49 14.38 -10.90 -7.00
C LEU A 49 13.56 -12.05 -6.42
N TRP A 50 13.79 -12.30 -5.13
CA TRP A 50 13.00 -13.21 -4.30
C TRP A 50 12.79 -12.55 -2.95
N ARG A 51 11.63 -12.74 -2.32
CA ARG A 51 11.20 -12.09 -1.06
C ARG A 51 10.70 -10.65 -1.26
N LYS A 52 10.91 -9.77 -0.29
CA LYS A 52 10.12 -8.55 -0.06
C LYS A 52 10.97 -7.32 0.31
N ASN A 53 12.28 -7.42 0.14
CA ASN A 53 13.19 -6.35 0.54
C ASN A 53 13.50 -5.48 -0.68
N SER A 54 12.46 -4.87 -1.25
CA SER A 54 12.54 -3.98 -2.41
C SER A 54 11.44 -2.92 -2.36
N LEU A 55 11.56 -1.92 -3.23
CA LEU A 55 10.57 -0.85 -3.37
C LEU A 55 9.65 -0.99 -4.59
N TYR A 56 9.77 -2.10 -5.33
CA TYR A 56 8.85 -2.46 -6.42
C TYR A 56 7.44 -2.79 -5.93
N GLU A 57 6.46 -2.67 -6.82
CA GLU A 57 5.03 -2.87 -6.58
C GLU A 57 4.74 -4.25 -5.99
N GLU A 58 5.39 -5.32 -6.44
CA GLU A 58 5.20 -6.70 -5.95
C GLU A 58 5.52 -6.87 -4.48
N SER A 59 6.35 -5.99 -3.93
CA SER A 59 6.74 -6.00 -2.53
C SER A 59 5.97 -4.97 -1.71
N ALA A 60 5.74 -3.79 -2.28
CA ALA A 60 5.10 -2.67 -1.59
C ALA A 60 3.57 -2.79 -1.51
N ARG A 61 2.94 -3.41 -2.52
CA ARG A 61 1.48 -3.59 -2.56
C ARG A 61 1.08 -4.90 -1.88
N ALA A 62 0.09 -4.82 -0.99
CA ALA A 62 -0.51 -5.99 -0.35
C ALA A 62 -2.04 -5.88 -0.35
N PRO A 63 -2.77 -6.98 -0.15
CA PRO A 63 -4.23 -6.94 -0.07
C PRO A 63 -4.67 -6.14 1.16
N LEU A 64 -5.77 -5.41 1.03
CA LEU A 64 -6.45 -4.70 2.11
C LEU A 64 -7.96 -4.73 1.84
N ILE A 65 -8.73 -5.33 2.74
CA ILE A 65 -10.18 -5.49 2.63
C ILE A 65 -10.83 -5.04 3.92
N PHE A 66 -11.83 -4.16 3.80
CA PHE A 66 -12.68 -3.74 4.89
C PHE A 66 -14.09 -4.27 4.73
N ARG A 67 -14.68 -4.74 5.83
CA ARG A 67 -16.11 -4.96 5.97
C ARG A 67 -16.58 -4.20 7.19
N VAL A 68 -17.50 -3.26 6.98
CA VAL A 68 -18.04 -2.39 8.03
C VAL A 68 -19.54 -2.66 8.17
N PRO A 69 -20.05 -2.94 9.38
CA PRO A 69 -21.49 -3.00 9.61
C PRO A 69 -22.21 -1.71 9.28
N GLY A 70 -23.37 -1.82 8.62
CA GLY A 70 -24.19 -0.67 8.24
C GLY A 70 -23.71 0.08 6.99
N LEU A 71 -22.55 -0.26 6.42
CA LEU A 71 -22.20 0.12 5.06
C LEU A 71 -22.65 -0.98 4.10
N GLU A 72 -23.30 -0.58 3.01
CA GLU A 72 -23.67 -1.51 1.96
C GLU A 72 -22.40 -2.13 1.36
N PRO A 73 -22.39 -3.44 1.08
CA PRO A 73 -21.26 -4.07 0.40
C PRO A 73 -21.00 -3.36 -0.93
N ASN A 74 -19.85 -2.71 -1.04
CA ASN A 74 -19.40 -2.16 -2.30
C ASN A 74 -19.24 -3.30 -3.30
N GLN A 75 -19.94 -3.20 -4.43
CA GLN A 75 -19.88 -4.19 -5.51
C GLN A 75 -18.66 -3.96 -6.43
N SER A 76 -17.80 -2.99 -6.10
CA SER A 76 -16.67 -2.58 -6.93
C SER A 76 -15.38 -2.43 -6.12
N ASP A 77 -14.26 -2.74 -6.75
CA ASP A 77 -12.93 -2.50 -6.21
C ASP A 77 -12.63 -1.00 -6.07
N CYS A 78 -11.84 -0.64 -5.05
CA CYS A 78 -11.25 0.69 -4.92
C CYS A 78 -9.84 0.67 -5.51
N LEU A 79 -9.60 1.48 -6.55
CA LEU A 79 -8.30 1.57 -7.23
C LEU A 79 -7.43 2.73 -6.71
N ARG A 80 -7.88 3.44 -5.67
CA ARG A 80 -7.14 4.55 -5.06
C ARG A 80 -5.97 4.02 -4.22
N LEU A 81 -4.87 4.77 -4.22
CA LEU A 81 -3.70 4.47 -3.40
C LEU A 81 -3.96 4.81 -1.94
N VAL A 82 -3.74 3.85 -1.06
CA VAL A 82 -3.89 3.99 0.39
C VAL A 82 -2.67 3.39 1.08
N GLU A 83 -2.44 3.76 2.33
CA GLU A 83 -1.30 3.30 3.12
C GLU A 83 -1.78 2.53 4.36
N PHE A 84 -0.96 1.62 4.90
CA PHE A 84 -1.33 0.90 6.13
C PHE A 84 -1.46 1.80 7.35
N VAL A 85 -0.81 2.98 7.33
CA VAL A 85 -0.99 4.01 8.37
C VAL A 85 -2.41 4.56 8.42
N ASP A 86 -3.20 4.38 7.35
CA ASP A 86 -4.61 4.80 7.27
C ASP A 86 -5.54 3.84 8.04
N ILE A 87 -5.10 2.61 8.35
CA ILE A 87 -5.93 1.59 9.03
C ILE A 87 -6.37 2.08 10.42
N TYR A 88 -5.42 2.60 11.21
CA TYR A 88 -5.71 3.08 12.57
C TYR A 88 -6.75 4.23 12.60
N PRO A 89 -6.54 5.36 11.89
CA PRO A 89 -7.52 6.44 11.88
C PRO A 89 -8.87 6.02 11.29
N THR A 90 -8.88 5.08 10.33
CA THR A 90 -10.12 4.52 9.78
C THR A 90 -10.92 3.78 10.85
N ILE A 91 -10.28 2.84 11.58
CA ILE A 91 -10.97 2.09 12.63
C ILE A 91 -11.42 3.03 13.76
N ALA A 92 -10.59 4.00 14.13
CA ALA A 92 -10.93 4.97 15.17
C ALA A 92 -12.17 5.81 14.81
N ASP A 93 -12.21 6.34 13.58
CA ASP A 93 -13.35 7.06 13.02
C ASP A 93 -14.61 6.18 12.97
N LEU A 94 -14.51 4.96 12.44
CA LEU A 94 -15.64 4.03 12.34
C LEU A 94 -16.19 3.62 13.72
N ALA A 95 -15.33 3.50 14.72
CA ALA A 95 -15.71 3.17 16.09
C ALA A 95 -16.15 4.40 16.92
N GLY A 96 -16.03 5.62 16.39
CA GLY A 96 -16.38 6.85 17.10
C GLY A 96 -15.47 7.15 18.30
N VAL A 97 -14.20 6.71 18.26
CA VAL A 97 -13.22 6.95 19.33
C VAL A 97 -12.29 8.11 18.95
N GLY A 98 -11.86 8.88 19.95
CA GLY A 98 -10.95 10.01 19.74
C GLY A 98 -9.58 9.56 19.19
N MET A 99 -8.99 10.37 18.32
CA MET A 99 -7.66 10.16 17.75
C MET A 99 -6.65 11.14 18.34
N PRO A 100 -5.39 10.72 18.55
CA PRO A 100 -4.31 11.65 18.88
C PRO A 100 -4.02 12.58 17.70
N GLU A 101 -3.46 13.75 17.99
CA GLU A 101 -2.94 14.66 16.96
C GLU A 101 -1.65 14.10 16.32
N GLY A 102 -1.37 14.51 15.08
CA GLY A 102 -0.11 14.18 14.42
C GLY A 102 -0.03 12.79 13.78
N LEU A 103 -1.17 12.13 13.51
CA LEU A 103 -1.19 10.91 12.71
C LEU A 103 -0.76 11.18 11.27
N SER A 104 0.07 10.30 10.71
CA SER A 104 0.46 10.35 9.29
C SER A 104 -0.66 9.90 8.36
N GLY A 105 -1.42 8.90 8.79
CA GLY A 105 -2.54 8.35 8.03
C GLY A 105 -3.83 9.15 8.19
N VAL A 106 -4.79 8.88 7.34
CA VAL A 106 -6.13 9.48 7.32
C VAL A 106 -7.21 8.41 7.28
N SER A 107 -8.42 8.74 7.72
CA SER A 107 -9.54 7.80 7.63
C SER A 107 -9.89 7.51 6.17
N LEU A 108 -10.01 6.22 5.84
CA LEU A 108 -10.49 5.71 4.57
C LEU A 108 -12.02 5.70 4.48
N ARG A 109 -12.76 6.16 5.51
CA ARG A 109 -14.23 6.22 5.49
C ARG A 109 -14.81 6.79 4.18
N PRO A 110 -14.29 7.90 3.60
CA PRO A 110 -14.80 8.41 2.34
C PRO A 110 -14.71 7.39 1.19
N LEU A 111 -13.63 6.59 1.14
CA LEU A 111 -13.46 5.52 0.14
C LEU A 111 -14.29 4.28 0.44
N LEU A 112 -14.63 4.04 1.71
CA LEU A 112 -15.54 2.97 2.10
C LEU A 112 -16.99 3.30 1.72
N GLU A 113 -17.35 4.58 1.71
CA GLU A 113 -18.68 5.07 1.30
C GLU A 113 -18.78 5.28 -0.22
N ASP A 114 -17.70 5.73 -0.87
CA ASP A 114 -17.59 5.88 -2.32
C ASP A 114 -16.20 5.46 -2.82
N PRO A 115 -16.05 4.22 -3.33
CA PRO A 115 -14.78 3.72 -3.90
C PRO A 115 -14.25 4.52 -5.09
N GLN A 116 -15.10 5.31 -5.74
CA GLN A 116 -14.75 6.15 -6.87
C GLN A 116 -14.57 7.62 -6.48
N GLY A 117 -14.66 7.92 -5.18
CA GLY A 117 -14.50 9.26 -4.65
C GLY A 117 -13.14 9.89 -4.98
N GLU A 118 -13.08 11.21 -4.83
CA GLU A 118 -11.83 11.94 -4.98
C GLU A 118 -10.85 11.54 -3.86
N TRP A 119 -9.65 11.13 -4.27
CA TRP A 119 -8.59 10.76 -3.35
C TRP A 119 -7.24 11.04 -3.99
N ASN A 120 -6.63 12.14 -3.56
CA ASN A 120 -5.37 12.62 -4.13
C ASN A 120 -4.25 12.49 -3.10
N ARG A 121 -3.95 11.24 -2.72
CA ARG A 121 -2.86 10.92 -1.79
C ARG A 121 -1.89 9.94 -2.45
N PRO A 122 -0.58 10.22 -2.43
CA PRO A 122 0.41 9.22 -2.78
C PRO A 122 0.55 8.19 -1.65
N ALA A 123 1.17 7.05 -1.96
CA ALA A 123 1.64 6.09 -0.98
C ALA A 123 3.17 6.17 -0.86
N PHE A 124 3.68 6.09 0.36
CA PHE A 124 5.11 6.15 0.66
C PHE A 124 5.59 4.77 1.14
N THR A 125 6.79 4.38 0.73
CA THR A 125 7.41 3.13 1.18
C THR A 125 8.88 3.35 1.42
N GLN A 126 9.38 2.83 2.54
CA GLN A 126 10.79 2.89 2.88
C GLN A 126 11.34 1.48 3.10
N THR A 127 12.58 1.25 2.70
CA THR A 127 13.30 0.02 3.04
C THR A 127 14.78 0.31 3.28
N LEU A 128 15.49 -0.69 3.78
CA LEU A 128 16.94 -0.69 3.87
C LEU A 128 17.47 -1.81 2.96
N PHE A 129 18.20 -1.45 1.91
CA PHE A 129 18.78 -2.40 0.97
C PHE A 129 20.30 -2.34 1.02
N LEU A 130 20.93 -3.44 1.40
CA LEU A 130 22.40 -3.54 1.56
C LEU A 130 23.04 -2.44 2.42
N GLY A 131 22.29 -1.90 3.39
CA GLY A 131 22.75 -0.83 4.27
C GLY A 131 22.47 0.59 3.77
N ALA A 132 21.94 0.75 2.57
CA ALA A 132 21.47 2.03 2.04
C ALA A 132 19.96 2.19 2.26
N PRO A 133 19.47 3.32 2.81
CA PRO A 133 18.05 3.60 2.87
C PRO A 133 17.50 3.81 1.46
N GLY A 134 16.28 3.37 1.22
CA GLY A 134 15.52 3.65 0.01
C GLY A 134 14.20 4.30 0.37
N TYR A 135 13.84 5.37 -0.32
CA TYR A 135 12.61 6.13 -0.13
C TYR A 135 11.83 6.15 -1.44
N SER A 136 10.62 5.60 -1.42
CA SER A 136 9.76 5.51 -2.60
C SER A 136 8.44 6.24 -2.39
N ILE A 137 7.97 6.87 -3.45
CA ILE A 137 6.63 7.46 -3.56
C ILE A 137 5.91 6.86 -4.77
N ARG A 138 4.68 6.39 -4.55
CA ARG A 138 3.74 5.94 -5.57
C ARG A 138 2.59 6.95 -5.68
N THR A 139 2.40 7.51 -6.86
CA THR A 139 1.20 8.28 -7.28
C THR A 139 0.39 7.41 -8.23
N ASP A 140 -0.79 7.80 -8.73
CA ASP A 140 -1.56 6.93 -9.64
C ASP A 140 -0.75 6.44 -10.85
N ARG A 141 0.06 7.32 -11.43
CA ARG A 141 0.87 7.04 -12.62
C ARG A 141 2.32 6.68 -12.33
N TRP A 142 2.96 7.36 -11.39
CA TRP A 142 4.42 7.27 -11.23
C TRP A 142 4.80 6.55 -9.94
N ARG A 143 5.85 5.72 -10.00
CA ARG A 143 6.69 5.38 -8.84
C ARG A 143 8.04 6.06 -8.99
N TYR A 144 8.51 6.72 -7.94
CA TYR A 144 9.83 7.33 -7.89
C TYR A 144 10.54 6.91 -6.61
N THR A 145 11.80 6.53 -6.73
CA THR A 145 12.61 6.00 -5.64
C THR A 145 13.96 6.70 -5.58
N GLU A 146 14.39 7.05 -4.38
CA GLU A 146 15.71 7.62 -4.09
C GLU A 146 16.48 6.69 -3.16
N TRP A 147 17.73 6.39 -3.50
CA TRP A 147 18.60 5.49 -2.74
C TRP A 147 19.78 6.23 -2.11
N GLY A 148 20.07 5.91 -0.86
CA GLY A 148 21.08 6.58 -0.05
C GLY A 148 20.63 7.94 0.47
N ASP A 149 21.47 8.56 1.28
CA ASP A 149 21.22 9.91 1.77
C ASP A 149 21.36 10.88 0.58
N GLU A 150 20.42 11.81 0.44
CA GLU A 150 20.37 12.76 -0.69
C GLU A 150 20.44 12.10 -2.09
N SER A 151 19.94 10.86 -2.24
CA SER A 151 19.96 10.11 -3.51
C SER A 151 21.36 9.74 -4.03
N GLU A 152 22.38 9.66 -3.16
CA GLU A 152 23.77 9.40 -3.56
C GLU A 152 23.98 8.06 -4.30
N HIS A 153 23.09 7.09 -4.13
CA HIS A 153 23.14 5.79 -4.82
C HIS A 153 22.23 5.73 -6.05
N GLY A 154 21.67 6.87 -6.44
CA GLY A 154 20.87 7.01 -7.65
C GLY A 154 19.36 7.02 -7.39
N VAL A 155 18.63 7.13 -8.49
CA VAL A 155 17.18 7.25 -8.49
C VAL A 155 16.54 6.31 -9.50
N GLU A 156 15.31 5.93 -9.22
CA GLU A 156 14.48 5.15 -10.14
C GLU A 156 13.17 5.89 -10.41
N LEU A 157 12.68 5.80 -11.64
CA LEU A 157 11.39 6.36 -12.03
C LEU A 157 10.68 5.40 -12.98
N TYR A 158 9.46 5.00 -12.65
CA TYR A 158 8.63 4.09 -13.46
C TYR A 158 7.29 4.73 -13.79
N ASP A 159 6.83 4.55 -15.02
CA ASP A 159 5.54 5.06 -15.53
C ASP A 159 4.53 3.90 -15.62
N HIS A 160 3.71 3.70 -14.58
CA HIS A 160 2.78 2.57 -14.50
C HIS A 160 1.67 2.58 -15.56
N ASP A 161 1.43 3.70 -16.24
CA ASP A 161 0.49 3.73 -17.37
C ASP A 161 1.05 2.94 -18.56
N SER A 162 2.37 2.96 -18.75
CA SER A 162 3.05 2.32 -19.89
C SER A 162 3.92 1.12 -19.53
N ASP A 163 4.32 1.03 -18.28
CA ASP A 163 5.27 0.06 -17.72
C ASP A 163 4.78 -0.39 -16.33
N PRO A 164 3.61 -1.06 -16.24
CA PRO A 164 3.01 -1.46 -14.97
C PRO A 164 3.87 -2.45 -14.17
N ASP A 165 4.75 -3.19 -14.86
CA ASP A 165 5.69 -4.17 -14.28
C ASP A 165 7.06 -3.54 -13.94
N GLU A 166 7.19 -2.21 -14.02
CA GLU A 166 8.39 -1.46 -13.57
C GLU A 166 9.72 -1.95 -14.17
N MET A 167 9.71 -2.32 -15.46
CA MET A 167 10.85 -2.93 -16.15
C MET A 167 11.80 -1.90 -16.78
N ASN A 168 11.35 -0.66 -16.96
CA ASN A 168 12.06 0.38 -17.69
C ASN A 168 12.31 1.60 -16.81
N ASN A 169 13.49 1.63 -16.16
CA ASN A 169 13.87 2.76 -15.31
C ASN A 169 14.12 4.04 -16.14
N LEU A 170 13.29 5.05 -15.94
CA LEU A 170 13.35 6.38 -16.57
C LEU A 170 14.15 7.41 -15.76
N GLY A 171 14.77 6.99 -14.66
CA GLY A 171 15.49 7.81 -13.69
C GLY A 171 16.46 8.78 -14.35
N ASP A 172 17.28 8.33 -15.31
CA ASP A 172 18.29 9.15 -15.98
C ASP A 172 17.84 9.76 -17.33
N THR A 173 16.57 9.57 -17.70
CA THR A 173 16.08 9.96 -19.03
C THR A 173 15.86 11.49 -19.13
N LYS A 174 16.44 12.09 -20.18
CA LYS A 174 16.29 13.52 -20.53
C LYS A 174 14.85 13.82 -20.99
N GLY A 175 13.93 13.96 -20.04
CA GLY A 175 12.51 14.27 -20.30
C GLY A 175 11.67 14.34 -19.03
N HIS A 176 12.09 13.65 -17.96
CA HIS A 176 11.30 13.51 -16.74
C HIS A 176 11.81 14.36 -15.57
N ALA A 177 12.67 15.36 -15.82
CA ALA A 177 13.27 16.18 -14.78
C ALA A 177 12.23 16.87 -13.87
N LYS A 178 11.18 17.48 -14.46
CA LYS A 178 10.13 18.17 -13.70
C LYS A 178 9.34 17.23 -12.79
N ILE A 179 9.05 16.01 -13.26
CA ILE A 179 8.29 15.05 -12.44
C ILE A 179 9.18 14.48 -11.32
N ARG A 180 10.46 14.19 -11.60
CA ARG A 180 11.42 13.78 -10.56
C ARG A 180 11.55 14.84 -9.48
N GLU A 181 11.73 16.11 -9.85
CA GLU A 181 11.82 17.23 -8.90
C GLU A 181 10.58 17.33 -8.02
N ARG A 182 9.38 17.28 -8.62
CA ARG A 182 8.12 17.28 -7.87
C ARG A 182 8.03 16.10 -6.89
N LEU A 183 8.34 14.89 -7.33
CA LEU A 183 8.24 13.68 -6.51
C LEU A 183 9.29 13.67 -5.39
N SER A 184 10.53 14.08 -5.69
CA SER A 184 11.60 14.27 -4.70
C SER A 184 11.18 15.24 -3.59
N GLN A 185 10.52 16.34 -3.96
CA GLN A 185 10.04 17.33 -2.99
C GLN A 185 8.93 16.77 -2.10
N LEU A 186 8.05 15.90 -2.63
CA LEU A 186 7.06 15.18 -1.82
C LEU A 186 7.72 14.19 -0.85
N ILE A 187 8.75 13.46 -1.30
CA ILE A 187 9.52 12.57 -0.42
C ILE A 187 10.20 13.37 0.70
N ALA A 188 10.85 14.50 0.38
CA ALA A 188 11.50 15.36 1.36
C ALA A 188 10.51 15.93 2.39
N ASN A 189 9.29 16.28 1.97
CA ASN A 189 8.25 16.74 2.89
C ASN A 189 7.75 15.61 3.82
N ASN A 190 7.70 14.36 3.33
CA ASN A 190 7.28 13.21 4.13
C ASN A 190 8.35 12.79 5.15
N TRP A 191 9.63 12.84 4.75
CA TRP A 191 10.78 12.52 5.59
C TRP A 191 11.77 13.68 5.64
N PRO A 192 11.52 14.72 6.45
CA PRO A 192 12.33 15.94 6.48
C PRO A 192 13.72 15.77 7.13
N ASN A 193 13.96 14.66 7.82
CA ASN A 193 15.20 14.38 8.54
C ASN A 193 16.01 13.21 7.91
N ARG A 194 15.77 12.92 6.63
CA ARG A 194 16.55 11.94 5.86
C ARG A 194 17.82 12.56 5.30
#